data_AF-A0A2R6H124-F1
#
_entry.id   AF-A0A2R6H124-F1
#
_cell.length_a   1.000
_cell.length_b   1.000
_cell.length_c   1.000
_cell.angle_alpha   90.00
_cell.angle_beta   90.00
_cell.angle_gamma   90.00
#
_symmetry.space_group_name_H-M   'P 1'
#
loop_
_entity.id
_entity.type
_entity.pdbx_description
1 polymer ?
#
loop_
_entity_poly.entity_id
_entity_poly.type
_entity_poly.pdbx_seq_one_letter_code
_entity_poly.pdbx_strand_id
1 'polypeptide(L)'
;MNLQFSGRELRDLAVAWLALGVAFTLLLERELVAALNLGGQLGGLNPPAVAQTLLVSLLTVGVGFLLHELAHKVVAVRFGQVAAFRADYRMLGFVIVGALVGFLFAAPGAVVHRGHITARQNGLIALAGPVTNLLLAVVFLVPYLAVLTAGSSGFLADLATRGLQINLLLAGFNMLPFGPLDGRKIRAWSTLV
;
A
#
# COMPACT_ATOMS: atom_id res chain seq x y z
N MET A 1 -2.33 17.71 -20.35
CA MET A 1 -3.20 16.51 -20.41
C MET A 1 -4.02 16.44 -19.14
N ASN A 2 -5.27 15.98 -19.22
CA ASN A 2 -6.17 15.92 -18.07
C ASN A 2 -6.04 14.58 -17.34
N LEU A 3 -6.25 14.60 -16.02
CA LEU A 3 -6.33 13.38 -15.23
C LEU A 3 -7.65 12.66 -15.55
N GLN A 4 -7.57 11.44 -16.08
CA GLN A 4 -8.73 10.63 -16.48
C GLN A 4 -8.60 9.23 -15.91
N PHE A 5 -9.71 8.63 -15.50
CA PHE A 5 -9.77 7.27 -14.97
C PHE A 5 -10.67 6.41 -15.84
N SER A 6 -10.17 5.26 -16.27
CA SER A 6 -10.99 4.29 -17.00
C SER A 6 -11.75 3.39 -16.03
N GLY A 7 -12.90 2.84 -16.45
CA GLY A 7 -13.65 1.89 -15.62
C GLY A 7 -12.84 0.64 -15.25
N ARG A 8 -11.92 0.20 -16.14
CA ARG A 8 -10.98 -0.88 -15.83
C ARG A 8 -10.00 -0.49 -14.73
N GLU A 9 -9.42 0.71 -14.80
CA GLU A 9 -8.47 1.19 -13.81
C GLU A 9 -9.11 1.32 -12.42
N LEU A 10 -10.34 1.86 -12.35
CA LEU A 10 -11.08 1.94 -11.09
C LEU A 10 -11.33 0.56 -10.49
N ARG A 11 -11.65 -0.43 -11.33
CA ARG A 11 -11.80 -1.82 -10.89
C ARG A 11 -10.48 -2.40 -10.40
N ASP A 12 -9.39 -2.21 -11.13
CA ASP A 12 -8.06 -2.69 -10.75
C ASP A 12 -7.61 -2.08 -9.41
N LEU A 13 -7.83 -0.77 -9.21
CA LEU A 13 -7.56 -0.08 -7.95
C LEU A 13 -8.43 -0.64 -6.81
N ALA A 14 -9.73 -0.84 -7.04
CA ALA A 14 -10.63 -1.38 -6.03
C ALA A 14 -10.27 -2.83 -5.64
N VAL A 15 -9.93 -3.68 -6.61
CA VAL A 15 -9.50 -5.06 -6.34
C VAL A 15 -8.18 -5.07 -5.57
N ALA A 16 -7.19 -4.28 -5.98
CA ALA A 16 -5.92 -4.18 -5.26
C ALA A 16 -6.12 -3.65 -3.83
N TRP A 17 -6.97 -2.64 -3.65
CA TRP A 17 -7.32 -2.08 -2.34
C TRP A 17 -7.90 -3.14 -1.39
N LEU A 18 -8.91 -3.88 -1.86
CA LEU A 18 -9.56 -4.94 -1.09
C LEU A 18 -8.61 -6.11 -0.81
N ALA A 19 -7.86 -6.55 -1.82
CA ALA A 19 -6.92 -7.67 -1.69
C ALA A 19 -5.82 -7.36 -0.66
N LEU A 20 -5.25 -6.16 -0.68
CA LEU A 20 -4.25 -5.74 0.31
C LEU A 20 -4.86 -5.62 1.71
N GLY A 21 -6.07 -5.06 1.84
CA GLY A 21 -6.77 -5.01 3.12
C GLY A 21 -7.00 -6.39 3.73
N VAL A 22 -7.49 -7.35 2.92
CA VAL A 22 -7.68 -8.75 3.34
C VAL A 22 -6.35 -9.40 3.68
N ALA A 23 -5.33 -9.28 2.84
CA ALA A 23 -4.04 -9.90 3.07
C ALA A 23 -3.38 -9.40 4.37
N PHE A 24 -3.42 -8.10 4.64
CA PHE A 24 -2.90 -7.59 5.92
C PHE A 24 -3.74 -8.03 7.11
N THR A 25 -5.06 -8.16 6.96
CA THR A 25 -5.91 -8.72 8.02
C THR A 25 -5.51 -10.15 8.35
N LEU A 26 -5.31 -11.00 7.34
CA LEU A 26 -4.82 -12.37 7.51
C LEU A 26 -3.42 -12.42 8.14
N LEU A 27 -2.57 -11.44 7.82
CA LEU A 27 -1.24 -11.33 8.40
C LEU A 27 -1.28 -10.97 9.89
N LEU A 28 -2.25 -10.16 10.30
CA LEU A 28 -2.34 -9.62 11.65
C LEU A 28 -3.19 -10.49 12.59
N GLU A 29 -4.26 -11.09 12.08
CA GLU A 29 -5.16 -11.98 12.81
C GLU A 29 -4.73 -13.44 12.62
N ARG A 30 -3.71 -13.88 13.36
CA ARG A 30 -3.20 -15.27 13.25
C ARG A 30 -4.21 -16.32 13.69
N GLU A 31 -5.11 -15.96 14.59
CA GLU A 31 -6.21 -16.83 14.99
C GLU A 31 -7.21 -17.08 13.84
N LEU A 32 -7.47 -16.05 13.02
CA LEU A 32 -8.25 -16.21 11.79
C LEU A 32 -7.60 -17.22 10.84
N VAL A 33 -6.29 -17.12 10.64
CA VAL A 33 -5.55 -18.10 9.82
C VAL A 33 -5.61 -19.50 10.43
N ALA A 34 -5.41 -19.62 11.75
CA ALA A 34 -5.48 -20.90 12.44
C ALA A 34 -6.86 -21.56 12.31
N ALA A 35 -7.94 -20.78 12.35
CA ALA A 35 -9.30 -21.25 12.13
C ALA A 35 -9.58 -21.69 10.68
N LEU A 36 -8.88 -21.12 9.71
CA LEU A 36 -9.00 -21.49 8.29
C LEU A 36 -8.21 -22.76 7.93
N ASN A 37 -7.29 -23.20 8.79
CA ASN A 37 -6.52 -24.43 8.57
C ASN A 37 -7.39 -25.68 8.78
N LEU A 38 -7.02 -26.78 8.11
CA LEU A 38 -7.71 -28.08 8.27
C LEU A 38 -7.65 -28.54 9.74
N GLY A 39 -8.82 -28.65 10.37
CA GLY A 39 -8.94 -28.98 11.80
C GLY A 39 -8.87 -27.79 12.76
N GLY A 40 -8.88 -26.56 12.25
CA GLY A 40 -8.91 -25.33 13.04
C GLY A 40 -10.15 -25.25 13.94
N GLN A 41 -9.95 -24.85 15.20
CA GLN A 41 -11.04 -24.61 16.13
C GLN A 41 -11.48 -23.15 16.06
N LEU A 42 -12.80 -22.92 15.97
CA LEU A 42 -13.38 -21.58 15.90
C LEU A 42 -13.46 -20.88 17.27
N GLY A 43 -13.18 -21.59 18.37
CA GLY A 43 -13.43 -21.13 19.74
C GLY A 43 -12.62 -19.91 20.20
N GLY A 44 -11.54 -19.55 19.51
CA GLY A 44 -10.73 -18.36 19.81
C GLY A 44 -11.15 -17.11 19.03
N LEU A 45 -11.93 -17.25 17.95
CA LEU A 45 -12.21 -16.12 17.07
C LEU A 45 -13.09 -15.07 17.74
N ASN A 46 -12.67 -13.81 17.65
CA ASN A 46 -13.46 -12.65 18.01
C ASN A 46 -13.85 -11.88 16.72
N PRO A 47 -15.05 -12.12 16.14
CA PRO A 47 -15.44 -11.50 14.87
C PRO A 47 -15.40 -9.97 14.89
N PRO A 48 -15.83 -9.27 15.97
CA PRO A 48 -15.60 -7.83 16.11
C PRO A 48 -14.14 -7.40 15.97
N ALA A 49 -13.20 -8.13 16.58
CA ALA A 49 -11.77 -7.80 16.48
C ALA A 49 -11.26 -7.98 15.04
N VAL A 50 -11.63 -9.07 14.38
CA VAL A 50 -11.29 -9.31 12.97
C VAL A 50 -11.85 -8.20 12.06
N ALA A 51 -13.10 -7.80 12.28
CA ALA A 51 -13.72 -6.71 11.54
C ALA A 51 -13.00 -5.37 11.78
N GLN A 52 -12.60 -5.09 13.02
CA GLN A 52 -11.79 -3.92 13.37
C GLN A 52 -10.46 -3.94 12.62
N THR A 53 -9.73 -5.05 12.64
CA THR A 53 -8.44 -5.19 11.95
C THR A 53 -8.58 -5.05 10.44
N LEU A 54 -9.67 -5.56 9.85
CA LEU A 54 -9.97 -5.36 8.44
C LEU A 54 -10.19 -3.89 8.09
N LEU A 55 -11.03 -3.20 8.87
CA LEU A 55 -11.28 -1.78 8.67
C LEU A 55 -9.99 -0.96 8.79
N VAL A 56 -9.18 -1.22 9.82
CA VAL A 56 -7.90 -0.54 9.98
C VAL A 56 -6.96 -0.85 8.80
N SER A 57 -6.88 -2.10 8.35
CA SER A 57 -6.03 -2.49 7.20
C SER A 57 -6.46 -1.80 5.90
N LEU A 58 -7.76 -1.70 5.63
CA LEU A 58 -8.30 -0.99 4.46
C LEU A 58 -8.01 0.52 4.51
N LEU A 59 -8.13 1.13 5.70
CA LEU A 59 -7.92 2.56 5.91
C LEU A 59 -6.44 2.96 5.99
N THR A 60 -5.54 2.01 6.24
CA THR A 60 -4.10 2.27 6.38
C THR A 60 -3.33 1.79 5.16
N VAL A 61 -3.11 0.48 5.04
CA VAL A 61 -2.43 -0.15 3.88
C VAL A 61 -3.15 0.20 2.60
N GLY A 62 -4.46 0.01 2.60
CA GLY A 62 -5.26 0.20 1.41
C GLY A 62 -5.20 1.64 0.89
N VAL A 63 -5.49 2.61 1.75
CA VAL A 63 -5.42 4.04 1.40
C VAL A 63 -3.98 4.47 1.10
N GLY A 64 -3.00 4.02 1.88
CA GLY A 64 -1.58 4.34 1.68
C GLY A 64 -1.07 3.86 0.30
N PHE A 65 -1.46 2.66 -0.11
CA PHE A 65 -1.20 2.13 -1.44
C PHE A 65 -1.94 2.89 -2.54
N LEU A 66 -3.24 3.15 -2.38
CA LEU A 66 -4.03 3.86 -3.38
C LEU A 66 -3.45 5.25 -3.66
N LEU A 67 -3.16 6.02 -2.61
CA LEU A 67 -2.60 7.35 -2.75
C LEU A 67 -1.18 7.33 -3.32
N HIS A 68 -0.38 6.31 -3.01
CA HIS A 68 0.93 6.08 -3.60
C HIS A 68 0.86 5.91 -5.12
N GLU A 69 0.03 4.99 -5.62
CA GLU A 69 -0.14 4.76 -7.07
C GLU A 69 -0.76 5.97 -7.77
N LEU A 70 -1.73 6.62 -7.13
CA LEU A 70 -2.33 7.85 -7.66
C LEU A 70 -1.29 8.97 -7.77
N ALA A 71 -0.33 9.07 -6.85
CA ALA A 71 0.75 10.05 -6.93
C ALA A 71 1.64 9.82 -8.15
N HIS A 72 2.03 8.57 -8.44
CA HIS A 72 2.76 8.24 -9.67
C HIS A 72 1.98 8.69 -10.91
N LYS A 73 0.69 8.38 -10.96
CA LYS A 73 -0.17 8.77 -12.09
C LYS A 73 -0.27 10.28 -12.24
N VAL A 74 -0.54 11.00 -11.15
CA VAL A 74 -0.68 12.47 -11.16
C VAL A 74 0.60 13.12 -11.68
N VAL A 75 1.76 12.69 -11.21
CA VAL A 75 3.04 13.24 -11.67
C VAL A 75 3.32 12.86 -13.13
N ALA A 76 3.01 11.63 -13.55
CA ALA A 76 3.15 11.22 -14.95
C ALA A 76 2.27 12.06 -15.90
N VAL A 77 1.00 12.31 -15.53
CA VAL A 77 0.09 13.17 -16.33
C VAL A 77 0.58 14.61 -16.38
N ARG A 78 1.16 15.14 -15.29
CA ARG A 78 1.79 16.47 -15.27
C ARG A 78 2.98 16.57 -16.22
N PHE A 79 3.70 15.47 -16.45
CA PHE A 79 4.73 15.38 -17.49
C PHE A 79 4.19 15.04 -18.89
N GLY A 80 2.89 15.16 -19.11
CA GLY A 80 2.27 14.97 -20.43
C GLY A 80 2.20 13.50 -20.85
N GLN A 81 2.15 12.56 -19.89
CA GLN A 81 1.95 11.13 -20.19
C GLN A 81 0.47 10.75 -20.10
N VAL A 82 0.07 9.75 -20.90
CA VAL A 82 -1.15 8.98 -20.63
C VAL A 82 -0.77 7.91 -19.62
N ALA A 83 -1.33 7.95 -18.42
CA ALA A 83 -1.01 7.01 -17.33
C ALA A 83 -2.27 6.33 -16.79
N ALA A 84 -2.18 5.03 -16.48
CA ALA A 84 -3.25 4.27 -15.87
C ALA A 84 -2.68 3.17 -14.96
N PHE A 85 -3.27 3.00 -13.78
CA PHE A 85 -2.97 1.85 -12.93
C PHE A 85 -3.47 0.55 -13.57
N ARG A 86 -2.67 -0.51 -13.46
CA ARG A 86 -3.04 -1.88 -13.84
C ARG A 86 -2.65 -2.84 -12.72
N ALA A 87 -3.64 -3.58 -12.24
CA ALA A 87 -3.42 -4.61 -11.24
C ALA A 87 -2.77 -5.85 -11.86
N ASP A 88 -1.86 -6.47 -11.12
CA ASP A 88 -1.38 -7.82 -11.39
C ASP A 88 -2.14 -8.81 -10.50
N TYR A 89 -3.19 -9.40 -11.06
CA TYR A 89 -4.05 -10.33 -10.35
C TYR A 89 -3.32 -11.59 -9.84
N ARG A 90 -2.22 -12.00 -10.50
CA ARG A 90 -1.41 -13.14 -10.04
C ARG A 90 -0.64 -12.75 -8.79
N MET A 91 0.01 -11.59 -8.80
CA MET A 91 0.71 -11.07 -7.64
C MET A 91 -0.23 -10.75 -6.48
N LEU A 92 -1.43 -10.24 -6.75
CA LEU A 92 -2.47 -10.08 -5.72
C LEU A 92 -2.88 -11.42 -5.09
N GLY A 93 -3.00 -12.48 -5.89
CA GLY A 93 -3.21 -13.84 -5.40
C GLY A 93 -2.06 -14.30 -4.50
N PHE A 94 -0.81 -14.10 -4.93
CA PHE A 94 0.37 -14.43 -4.11
C PHE A 94 0.45 -13.64 -2.81
N VAL A 95 -0.03 -12.39 -2.79
CA VAL A 95 -0.10 -11.59 -1.57
C VAL A 95 -1.07 -12.19 -0.56
N ILE A 96 -2.24 -12.65 -0.99
CA ILE A 96 -3.21 -13.33 -0.12
C ILE A 96 -2.64 -14.66 0.39
N VAL A 97 -2.10 -15.49 -0.50
CA VAL A 97 -1.50 -16.79 -0.12
C VAL A 97 -0.30 -16.60 0.81
N GLY A 98 0.55 -15.62 0.52
CA GLY A 98 1.67 -15.24 1.37
C GLY A 98 1.20 -14.87 2.77
N ALA A 99 0.16 -14.05 2.88
CA ALA A 99 -0.37 -13.62 4.16
C ALA A 99 -0.82 -14.80 5.04
N LEU A 100 -1.41 -15.84 4.43
CA LEU A 100 -1.80 -17.09 5.11
C LEU A 100 -0.59 -17.83 5.69
N VAL A 101 0.56 -17.81 5.03
CA VAL A 101 1.81 -18.44 5.54
C VAL A 101 2.67 -17.47 6.35
N GLY A 102 2.20 -16.26 6.59
CA GLY A 102 2.87 -15.25 7.41
C GLY A 102 3.92 -14.40 6.71
N PHE A 103 3.95 -14.41 5.38
CA PHE A 103 4.90 -13.64 4.57
C PHE A 103 4.17 -12.70 3.61
N LEU A 104 4.55 -11.42 3.57
CA LEU A 104 3.90 -10.46 2.67
C LEU A 104 4.93 -9.80 1.75
N PHE A 105 4.86 -10.14 0.47
CA PHE A 105 5.57 -9.45 -0.60
C PHE A 105 4.55 -8.99 -1.63
N ALA A 106 4.28 -7.69 -1.67
CA ALA A 106 3.24 -7.12 -2.50
C ALA A 106 3.83 -6.31 -3.65
N ALA A 107 3.64 -6.80 -4.87
CA ALA A 107 3.71 -6.01 -6.10
C ALA A 107 2.31 -6.04 -6.74
N PRO A 108 1.33 -5.32 -6.18
CA PRO A 108 -0.09 -5.45 -6.52
C PRO A 108 -0.43 -4.99 -7.94
N GLY A 109 0.45 -4.21 -8.55
CA GLY A 109 0.31 -3.65 -9.88
C GLY A 109 1.34 -2.56 -10.11
N ALA A 110 1.13 -1.79 -11.16
CA ALA A 110 1.91 -0.58 -11.40
C ALA A 110 1.11 0.42 -12.24
N VAL A 111 1.40 1.70 -12.08
CA VAL A 111 1.02 2.72 -13.07
C VAL A 111 1.84 2.54 -14.34
N VAL A 112 1.17 2.11 -15.40
CA VAL A 112 1.74 2.11 -16.75
C VAL A 112 1.50 3.47 -17.39
N HIS A 113 2.51 4.01 -18.07
CA HIS A 113 2.40 5.27 -18.78
C HIS A 113 2.97 5.18 -20.19
N ARG A 114 2.43 5.99 -21.09
CA ARG A 114 2.84 6.09 -22.51
C ARG A 114 3.17 7.53 -22.87
N GLY A 115 4.29 7.70 -23.56
CA GLY A 115 4.85 8.97 -24.00
C GLY A 115 6.37 8.97 -23.85
N HIS A 116 6.99 10.07 -24.24
CA HIS A 116 8.44 10.26 -24.10
C HIS A 116 8.73 10.85 -22.73
N ILE A 117 9.62 10.23 -21.95
CA ILE A 117 10.07 10.75 -20.65
C ILE A 117 11.59 10.72 -20.56
N THR A 118 12.15 11.77 -19.95
CA THR A 118 13.56 11.81 -19.59
C THR A 118 13.83 10.94 -18.35
N ALA A 119 15.09 10.55 -18.14
CA ALA A 119 15.50 9.84 -16.93
C ALA A 119 15.08 10.58 -15.65
N ARG A 120 15.21 11.92 -15.66
CA ARG A 120 14.76 12.80 -14.57
C ARG A 120 13.26 12.72 -14.31
N GLN A 121 12.45 12.79 -15.36
CA GLN A 121 10.99 12.67 -15.22
C GLN A 121 10.60 11.29 -14.69
N ASN A 122 11.25 10.22 -15.18
CA ASN A 122 11.01 8.87 -14.68
C ASN A 122 11.34 8.74 -13.18
N GLY A 123 12.48 9.30 -12.75
CA GLY A 123 12.88 9.33 -11.34
C GLY A 123 11.91 10.13 -10.47
N LEU A 124 11.42 11.28 -10.94
CA LEU A 124 10.44 12.09 -10.24
C LEU A 124 9.05 11.43 -10.16
N ILE A 125 8.63 10.72 -11.21
CA ILE A 125 7.40 9.90 -11.18
C ILE A 125 7.55 8.83 -10.11
N ALA A 126 8.67 8.10 -10.10
CA ALA A 126 8.94 7.05 -9.11
C ALA A 126 9.06 7.60 -7.68
N LEU A 127 9.57 8.81 -7.49
CA LEU A 127 9.67 9.44 -6.17
C LEU A 127 8.30 9.87 -5.60
N ALA A 128 7.30 10.13 -6.46
CA ALA A 128 6.00 10.64 -6.06
C ALA A 128 5.29 9.72 -5.05
N GLY A 129 5.29 8.41 -5.28
CA GLY A 129 4.67 7.42 -4.41
C GLY A 129 5.27 7.42 -2.99
N PRO A 130 6.59 7.17 -2.85
CA PRO A 130 7.26 7.21 -1.55
C PRO A 130 7.08 8.54 -0.79
N VAL A 131 7.13 9.69 -1.49
CA VAL A 131 6.87 11.00 -0.87
C VAL A 131 5.44 11.08 -0.34
N THR A 132 4.45 10.62 -1.08
CA THR A 132 3.06 10.57 -0.60
C THR A 132 2.92 9.70 0.65
N ASN A 133 3.57 8.54 0.73
CA ASN A 133 3.55 7.75 1.96
C ASN A 133 4.26 8.46 3.12
N LEU A 134 5.40 9.13 2.91
CA LEU A 134 6.03 9.91 3.96
C LEU A 134 5.12 11.04 4.48
N LEU A 135 4.39 11.72 3.59
CA LEU A 135 3.41 12.73 3.99
C LEU A 135 2.26 12.12 4.80
N LEU A 136 1.75 10.95 4.39
CA LEU A 136 0.75 10.22 5.18
C LEU A 136 1.28 9.76 6.53
N ALA A 137 2.55 9.34 6.62
CA ALA A 137 3.19 9.03 7.89
C ALA A 137 3.20 10.25 8.82
N VAL A 138 3.51 11.45 8.32
CA VAL A 138 3.41 12.69 9.09
C VAL A 138 1.97 12.97 9.55
N VAL A 139 0.97 12.73 8.68
CA VAL A 139 -0.45 12.88 9.05
C VAL A 139 -0.84 11.93 10.19
N PHE A 140 -0.37 10.69 10.17
CA PHE A 140 -0.63 9.71 11.24
C PHE A 140 0.25 9.90 12.49
N LEU A 141 1.35 10.64 12.39
CA LEU A 141 2.24 10.92 13.52
C LEU A 141 1.53 11.73 14.60
N VAL A 142 0.75 12.75 14.23
CA VAL A 142 0.02 13.60 15.18
C VAL A 142 -0.96 12.79 16.06
N PRO A 143 -1.90 12.01 15.50
CA PRO A 143 -2.79 11.19 16.32
C PRO A 143 -2.03 10.07 17.05
N TYR A 144 -0.94 9.53 16.50
CA TYR A 144 -0.12 8.54 17.18
C TYR A 144 0.48 9.09 18.48
N LEU A 145 1.06 10.29 18.43
CA LEU A 145 1.60 10.96 19.61
C LEU A 145 0.50 11.26 20.64
N ALA A 146 -0.68 11.70 20.20
CA ALA A 146 -1.82 11.95 21.09
C ALA A 146 -2.32 10.68 21.80
N VAL A 147 -2.35 9.56 21.08
CA VAL A 147 -2.70 8.25 21.65
C VAL A 147 -1.65 7.81 22.67
N LEU A 148 -0.37 7.97 22.35
CA LEU A 148 0.73 7.59 23.23
C LEU A 148 0.73 8.39 24.54
N THR A 149 0.47 9.71 24.47
CA THR A 149 0.41 10.56 25.67
C THR A 149 -0.83 10.30 26.51
N ALA A 150 -1.98 10.00 25.89
CA ALA A 150 -3.22 9.71 26.59
C ALA A 150 -3.29 8.28 27.16
N GLY A 151 -2.40 7.37 26.75
CA GLY A 151 -2.48 5.95 27.10
C GLY A 151 -3.73 5.27 26.51
N SER A 152 -4.25 5.80 25.41
CA SER A 152 -5.50 5.35 24.80
C SER A 152 -5.33 4.02 24.07
N SER A 153 -6.32 3.15 24.15
CA SER A 153 -6.39 1.88 23.40
C SER A 153 -7.64 1.83 22.50
N GLY A 154 -7.67 0.87 21.58
CA GLY A 154 -8.81 0.62 20.70
C GLY A 154 -8.64 1.19 19.29
N PHE A 155 -9.75 1.34 18.57
CA PHE A 155 -9.74 1.60 17.12
C PHE A 155 -8.87 2.79 16.69
N LEU A 156 -8.99 3.95 17.35
CA LEU A 156 -8.21 5.14 16.99
C LEU A 156 -6.71 4.95 17.26
N ALA A 157 -6.37 4.23 18.34
CA ALA A 157 -5.01 3.89 18.68
C ALA A 157 -4.38 2.97 17.63
N ASP A 158 -5.11 1.94 17.22
CA ASP A 158 -4.71 1.01 16.17
C ASP A 158 -4.56 1.73 14.83
N LEU A 159 -5.53 2.55 14.46
CA LEU A 159 -5.53 3.30 13.20
C LEU A 159 -4.32 4.24 13.11
N ALA A 160 -4.05 5.00 14.17
CA ALA A 160 -2.92 5.92 14.22
C ALA A 160 -1.58 5.19 14.17
N THR A 161 -1.42 4.17 15.01
CA THR A 161 -0.17 3.40 15.11
C THR A 161 0.12 2.65 13.81
N ARG A 162 -0.86 1.91 13.29
CA ARG A 162 -0.71 1.15 12.04
C ARG A 162 -0.57 2.08 10.86
N GLY A 163 -1.34 3.17 10.80
CA GLY A 163 -1.25 4.17 9.74
C GLY A 163 0.16 4.77 9.61
N LEU A 164 0.78 5.11 10.74
CA LEU A 164 2.17 5.59 10.78
C LEU A 164 3.15 4.50 10.31
N GLN A 165 3.11 3.33 10.95
CA GLN A 165 4.05 2.23 10.67
C GLN A 165 3.98 1.77 9.21
N ILE A 166 2.77 1.55 8.69
CA ILE A 166 2.56 1.07 7.32
C ILE A 166 3.04 2.09 6.30
N ASN A 167 2.76 3.38 6.49
CA ASN A 167 3.20 4.38 5.51
C ASN A 167 4.73 4.54 5.51
N LEU A 168 5.37 4.48 6.68
CA LEU A 168 6.84 4.41 6.76
C LEU A 168 7.38 3.15 6.08
N LEU A 169 6.73 2.01 6.28
CA LEU A 169 7.07 0.74 5.66
C LEU A 169 6.98 0.81 4.13
N LEU A 170 5.86 1.30 3.60
CA LEU A 170 5.62 1.46 2.16
C LEU A 170 6.62 2.43 1.53
N ALA A 171 6.91 3.55 2.18
CA ALA A 171 7.92 4.51 1.74
C ALA A 171 9.32 3.86 1.72
N GLY A 172 9.72 3.24 2.83
CA GLY A 172 11.04 2.63 3.00
C GLY A 172 11.29 1.50 2.00
N PHE A 173 10.36 0.56 1.87
CA PHE A 173 10.48 -0.55 0.91
C PHE A 173 10.53 -0.04 -0.52
N ASN A 174 9.64 0.88 -0.93
CA ASN A 174 9.66 1.38 -2.31
C ASN A 174 10.89 2.24 -2.61
N MET A 175 11.60 2.76 -1.62
CA MET A 175 12.89 3.44 -1.82
C MET A 175 14.09 2.50 -2.01
N LEU A 176 13.95 1.19 -1.78
CA LEU A 176 15.05 0.25 -2.01
C LEU A 176 15.41 0.15 -3.51
N PRO A 177 16.70 0.19 -3.89
CA PRO A 177 17.12 0.23 -5.29
C PRO A 177 17.17 -1.15 -5.97
N PHE A 178 16.10 -1.93 -5.89
CA PHE A 178 16.06 -3.33 -6.38
C PHE A 178 14.71 -3.72 -7.03
N GLY A 179 14.69 -4.82 -7.79
CA GLY A 179 13.45 -5.56 -8.08
C GLY A 179 12.46 -4.87 -9.04
N PRO A 180 11.19 -4.68 -8.66
CA PRO A 180 10.21 -3.81 -9.34
C PRO A 180 9.99 -2.44 -8.66
N LEU A 181 10.55 -2.23 -7.47
CA LEU A 181 10.43 -1.04 -6.60
C LEU A 181 10.85 0.28 -7.25
N ASP A 182 10.31 1.39 -6.75
CA ASP A 182 10.57 2.74 -7.28
C ASP A 182 12.02 3.21 -7.14
N GLY A 183 12.67 2.81 -6.04
CA GLY A 183 14.04 3.19 -5.69
C GLY A 183 15.05 2.88 -6.79
N ARG A 184 14.80 1.86 -7.61
CA ARG A 184 15.64 1.55 -8.77
C ARG A 184 15.60 2.65 -9.82
N LYS A 185 14.40 3.18 -10.13
CA LYS A 185 14.22 4.28 -11.09
C LYS A 185 14.79 5.58 -10.53
N ILE A 186 14.61 5.82 -9.23
CA ILE A 186 15.17 6.99 -8.53
C ILE A 186 16.71 6.93 -8.59
N ARG A 187 17.32 5.79 -8.26
CA ARG A 187 18.76 5.59 -8.34
C ARG A 187 19.30 5.77 -9.76
N ALA A 188 18.62 5.20 -10.76
CA ALA A 188 19.04 5.33 -12.17
C ALA A 188 19.03 6.79 -12.68
N TRP A 189 18.22 7.65 -12.07
CA TRP A 189 18.24 9.09 -12.34
C TRP A 189 19.31 9.83 -11.53
N SER A 190 19.49 9.47 -10.25
CA SER A 190 20.27 10.25 -9.28
C SER A 190 21.75 9.83 -9.14
N THR A 191 22.23 8.84 -9.88
CA THR A 191 23.66 8.55 -9.90
C THR A 191 24.40 9.74 -10.51
N LEU A 192 25.09 10.49 -9.65
CA LEU A 192 26.18 11.39 -10.04
C LEU A 192 27.15 10.58 -10.90
N VAL A 193 27.18 10.88 -12.19
CA VAL A 193 28.30 10.52 -13.07
C VAL A 193 29.38 11.56 -12.84
#